data_AF-A0A2V8Q7E5-F1
#
_entry.id   AF-A0A2V8Q7E5-F1
#
_cell.length_a   1.000
_cell.length_b   1.000
_cell.length_c   1.000
_cell.angle_alpha   90.00
_cell.angle_beta   90.00
_cell.angle_gamma   90.00
#
_symmetry.space_group_name_H-M   'P 1'
#
loop_
_entity.id
_entity.type
_entity.pdbx_description
1 polymer ?
#
loop_
_entity_poly.entity_id
_entity_poly.type
_entity_poly.pdbx_seq_one_letter_code
_entity_poly.pdbx_strand_id
1 'polypeptide(L)' 'GAASDEHTKAGAIAGYEQPLTKQVSFLADWFSGDNRFGYVSPGISIATSKSTALTTGYAIANHGRGKNALFVYYGKQF' A
#
# COMPACT_ATOMS: atom_id res chain seq x y z
N GLY A 1 -26.35 15.90 7.66
CA GLY A 1 -25.31 16.83 8.09
C GLY A 1 -24.00 16.36 7.52
N ALA A 2 -23.46 17.07 6.53
CA ALA A 2 -22.21 16.73 5.84
C ALA A 2 -21.02 17.53 6.40
N ALA A 3 -21.06 17.87 7.70
CA ALA A 3 -20.12 18.77 8.34
C ALA A 3 -19.30 18.10 9.46
N SER A 4 -19.46 16.80 9.67
CA SER A 4 -18.78 16.06 10.76
C SER A 4 -17.71 15.07 10.26
N ASP A 5 -17.60 14.87 8.95
CA ASP A 5 -16.67 13.90 8.33
C ASP A 5 -15.51 14.59 7.57
N GLU A 6 -15.21 15.86 7.87
CA GLU A 6 -13.98 16.53 7.38
C GLU A 6 -12.79 16.17 8.27
N HIS A 7 -12.53 14.88 8.45
CA HIS A 7 -11.24 14.42 8.92
C HIS A 7 -10.22 14.64 7.80
N THR A 8 -9.15 15.37 8.12
CA THR A 8 -8.12 15.96 7.25
C THR A 8 -7.82 15.15 5.98
N LYS A 9 -7.98 15.78 4.79
CA LYS A 9 -7.62 15.15 3.51
C LYS A 9 -6.12 15.06 3.24
N ALA A 10 -5.33 15.81 4.00
CA ALA A 10 -3.88 15.75 4.01
C ALA A 10 -3.39 14.66 4.97
N GLY A 11 -2.27 14.02 4.65
CA GLY A 11 -1.66 13.00 5.48
C GLY A 11 -0.20 12.78 5.06
N ALA A 12 0.60 12.25 5.97
CA ALA A 12 1.92 11.77 5.62
C ALA A 12 1.79 10.41 4.93
N ILE A 13 2.63 10.17 3.92
CA ILE A 13 2.88 8.84 3.40
C ILE A 13 4.28 8.42 3.84
N ALA A 14 4.37 7.25 4.44
CA ALA A 14 5.63 6.60 4.76
C ALA A 14 5.67 5.28 3.99
N GLY A 15 6.80 5.02 3.35
CA GLY A 15 7.06 3.76 2.66
C GLY A 15 8.36 3.18 3.17
N TYR A 16 8.37 1.86 3.35
CA TYR A 16 9.54 1.09 3.68
C TYR A 16 9.66 -0.08 2.70
N GLU A 17 10.84 -0.21 2.12
CA GLU A 17 11.20 -1.34 1.28
C GLU A 17 12.42 -2.04 1.88
N GLN A 18 12.28 -3.35 2.09
CA GLN A 18 13.37 -4.21 2.55
C GLN A 18 13.61 -5.32 1.54
N PRO A 19 14.75 -5.30 0.82
CA PRO A 19 15.17 -6.43 0.01
C PRO A 19 15.39 -7.64 0.92
N LEU A 20 14.59 -8.69 0.73
CA LEU A 20 14.77 -9.96 1.44
C LEU A 20 15.76 -10.86 0.69
N THR A 21 15.71 -10.82 -0.64
CA THR A 21 16.62 -11.54 -1.54
C THR A 21 16.87 -10.73 -2.81
N LYS A 22 17.65 -11.26 -3.76
CA LYS A 22 17.88 -10.64 -5.08
C LYS A 22 16.61 -10.50 -5.94
N GLN A 23 15.56 -11.24 -5.61
CA GLN A 23 14.32 -11.30 -6.39
C GLN A 23 13.09 -10.96 -5.57
N VAL A 24 13.20 -10.87 -4.25
CA VAL A 24 12.06 -10.66 -3.36
C VAL A 24 12.32 -9.44 -2.47
N SER A 25 11.42 -8.46 -2.54
CA SER A 25 11.38 -7.31 -1.66
C SER A 25 10.11 -7.37 -0.81
N PHE A 26 10.25 -7.06 0.46
CA PHE A 26 9.13 -6.72 1.33
C PHE A 26 8.84 -5.22 1.21
N LEU A 27 7.56 -4.88 1.06
CA LEU A 27 7.07 -3.52 0.97
C LEU A 27 6.11 -3.29 2.12
N ALA A 28 6.23 -2.15 2.78
CA ALA A 28 5.25 -1.68 3.75
C ALA A 28 5.02 -0.20 3.50
N ASP A 29 3.80 0.18 3.22
CA ASP A 29 3.41 1.57 3.13
C ASP A 29 2.35 1.90 4.18
N TRP A 30 2.34 3.15 4.58
CA TRP A 30 1.38 3.68 5.52
C TRP A 30 1.05 5.11 5.12
N PHE A 31 -0.24 5.37 4.98
CA PHE A 31 -0.78 6.69 4.77
C PHE A 31 -1.58 7.10 5.99
N SER A 32 -1.16 8.18 6.65
CA SER A 32 -1.73 8.67 7.91
C SER A 32 -3.05 9.42 7.74
N GLY A 33 -3.61 9.50 6.51
CA GLY A 33 -4.87 10.19 6.26
C GLY A 33 -5.98 9.64 7.14
N ASP A 34 -6.81 10.53 7.69
CA ASP A 34 -7.92 10.15 8.58
C ASP A 34 -9.27 10.09 7.83
N ASN A 35 -9.21 10.20 6.51
CA ASN A 35 -10.32 10.09 5.57
C ASN A 35 -10.45 8.64 5.04
N ARG A 36 -11.36 8.39 4.07
CA ARG A 36 -11.55 7.05 3.47
C ARG A 36 -10.30 6.43 2.83
N PHE A 37 -9.21 7.19 2.71
CA PHE A 37 -7.98 6.80 2.03
C PHE A 37 -6.84 6.50 3.00
N GLY A 38 -7.02 6.65 4.32
CA GLY A 38 -6.05 6.20 5.32
C GLY A 38 -5.87 4.68 5.28
N TYR A 39 -4.64 4.21 5.08
CA TYR A 39 -4.34 2.78 5.07
C TYR A 39 -2.93 2.48 5.57
N VAL A 40 -2.73 1.22 5.98
CA VAL A 40 -1.43 0.56 6.03
C VAL A 40 -1.48 -0.63 5.09
N SER A 41 -0.48 -0.82 4.24
CA SER A 41 -0.42 -2.00 3.37
C SER A 41 0.93 -2.71 3.45
N PRO A 42 0.97 -3.93 4.00
CA PRO A 42 2.08 -4.84 3.74
C PRO A 42 1.94 -5.44 2.34
N GLY A 43 3.07 -5.62 1.68
CA GLY A 43 3.18 -6.21 0.36
C GLY A 43 4.50 -6.94 0.15
N ILE A 44 4.51 -7.78 -0.88
CA ILE A 44 5.69 -8.51 -1.36
C ILE A 44 5.79 -8.23 -2.85
N SER A 45 6.98 -7.88 -3.29
CA SER A 45 7.34 -7.78 -4.70
C SER A 45 8.29 -8.92 -5.05
N ILE A 46 7.97 -9.64 -6.13
CA ILE A 46 8.76 -10.74 -6.66
C ILE A 46 9.18 -10.39 -8.09
N ALA A 47 10.46 -10.13 -8.30
CA ALA A 47 11.05 -9.99 -9.61
C ALA A 47 10.99 -11.33 -10.36
N THR A 48 10.18 -11.40 -11.40
CA THR A 48 10.02 -12.59 -12.26
C THR A 48 11.05 -12.63 -13.38
N SER A 49 11.56 -11.46 -13.79
CA SER A 49 12.66 -11.30 -14.73
C SER A 49 13.45 -10.04 -14.36
N LYS A 50 14.53 -9.75 -15.09
CA LYS A 50 15.30 -8.49 -14.94
C LYS A 50 14.48 -7.24 -15.27
N SER A 51 13.34 -7.41 -15.93
CA SER A 51 12.47 -6.32 -16.37
C SER A 51 11.03 -6.47 -15.92
N THR A 52 10.68 -7.48 -15.12
CA THR A 52 9.29 -7.71 -14.69
C THR A 52 9.21 -8.08 -13.22
N ALA A 53 8.18 -7.57 -12.55
CA ALA A 53 7.88 -7.87 -11.16
C ALA A 53 6.39 -8.14 -10.97
N LEU A 54 6.10 -9.08 -10.07
CA LEU A 54 4.79 -9.36 -9.53
C LEU A 54 4.75 -8.82 -8.11
N THR A 55 3.97 -7.79 -7.87
CA THR A 55 3.75 -7.20 -6.56
C THR A 55 2.36 -7.57 -6.08
N THR A 56 2.26 -8.03 -4.84
CA THR A 56 0.98 -8.28 -4.17
C THR A 56 1.01 -7.63 -2.81
N GLY A 57 -0.14 -7.19 -2.31
CA GLY A 57 -0.25 -6.65 -0.98
C GLY A 57 -1.68 -6.42 -0.59
N TYR A 58 -1.86 -6.03 0.66
CA TYR A 58 -3.19 -5.93 1.26
C TYR A 58 -3.31 -4.61 2.01
N ALA A 59 -4.12 -3.69 1.48
CA ALA A 59 -4.43 -2.44 2.14
C ALA A 59 -5.41 -2.70 3.29
N ILE A 60 -5.03 -2.26 4.48
CA ILE A 60 -5.84 -2.27 5.70
C ILE A 60 -6.19 -0.82 6.01
N ALA A 61 -7.47 -0.47 6.00
CA ALA A 61 -7.88 0.90 6.27
C ALA A 61 -7.67 1.27 7.73
N ASN A 62 -7.18 2.49 7.99
CA ASN A 62 -6.99 3.00 9.35
C ASN A 62 -8.35 3.15 10.07
N HIS A 63 -9.40 3.57 9.35
CA HIS A 63 -10.74 3.81 9.90
C HIS A 63 -11.87 3.27 9.01
N GLY A 64 -12.73 2.44 9.61
CA GLY A 64 -13.97 1.91 9.02
C GLY A 64 -13.86 0.46 8.53
N ARG A 65 -14.85 -0.36 8.91
CA ARG A 65 -14.98 -1.76 8.47
C ARG A 65 -15.27 -1.84 6.97
N GLY A 66 -14.57 -2.74 6.26
CA GLY A 66 -14.85 -3.07 4.85
C GLY A 66 -14.13 -2.23 3.80
N LYS A 67 -13.17 -1.40 4.19
CA LYS A 67 -12.35 -0.60 3.26
C LYS A 67 -10.97 -1.22 2.96
N ASN A 68 -10.80 -2.49 3.30
CA ASN A 68 -9.57 -3.22 3.04
C ASN A 68 -9.58 -3.73 1.59
N ALA A 69 -8.44 -3.75 0.93
CA ALA A 69 -8.33 -4.15 -0.47
C ALA A 69 -7.09 -5.01 -0.70
N LEU A 70 -7.28 -6.16 -1.33
CA LEU A 70 -6.16 -6.92 -1.90
C LEU A 70 -5.79 -6.28 -3.24
N PHE A 71 -4.51 -6.07 -3.46
CA PHE A 71 -3.99 -5.62 -4.74
C PHE A 71 -2.93 -6.59 -5.26
N VAL A 72 -2.96 -6.78 -6.59
CA VAL A 72 -1.99 -7.57 -7.33
C VAL A 72 -1.62 -6.77 -8.57
N TYR A 73 -0.34 -6.48 -8.73
CA TYR A 73 0.23 -5.76 -9.85
C TYR A 73 1.26 -6.64 -10.53
N TYR A 74 1.13 -6.83 -11.84
CA TYR A 74 2.17 -7.44 -12.65
C TYR A 74 2.62 -6.42 -13.68
N GLY A 75 3.89 -6.03 -13.64
CA GLY A 75 4.37 -4.89 -14.40
C GLY A 75 5.82 -4.99 -14.80
N LYS A 76 6.18 -4.17 -15.80
CA LYS A 76 7.55 -4.04 -16.27
C LYS A 76 8.29 -3.01 -15.39
N GLN A 77 9.43 -3.38 -14.83
CA GLN A 77 10.38 -2.46 -14.20
C GLN A 77 11.36 -1.94 -15.28
N PHE A 78 11.66 -0.64 -15.25
CA PHE A 78 12.51 0.06 -16.21
C PHE A 78 13.95 0.19 -15.71
#